data_AF-A0A352IWK5-F1
#
_entry.id   AF-A0A352IWK5-F1
#
_cell.length_a   1.000
_cell.length_b   1.000
_cell.length_c   1.000
_cell.angle_alpha   90.00
_cell.angle_beta   90.00
_cell.angle_gamma   90.00
#
_symmetry.space_group_name_H-M   'P 1'
#
loop_
_entity.id
_entity.type
_entity.pdbx_description
1 polymer ?
#
loop_
_entity_poly.entity_id
_entity_poly.type
_entity_poly.pdbx_seq_one_letter_code
_entity_poly.pdbx_strand_id
1 'polypeptide(L)'
;IPFAISDQGQRHHEPVLIALETLMSLPRSRFSVSEIISLLEVPGIRDRFGINEDEIPLARRWVEGANIRWGLHGQHRESLDLPAELERNTWQSGLRSMLLGYGMGDDEPWAGVEPFGEIGGLQASLAGRLNDFVHQLETLWQALQTHRTPDEWEGLFSEMLGQFFHKVEGSDLLLLNRFRRQLEQWLEDALAAGLEEQTLPLNIVKDVLLEGLDEGGLNQRFLAGKVNFATLMPMRAIPFRKVCLLGMNDGDYPRSRPPVDFDLMAQDYRPGDRSRREDDRYLFLEALLSAREQLYISWV
;
A
#
# COMPACT_ATOMS: atom_id res chain seq x y z
N ILE A 1 -2.77 -0.31 31.77
CA ILE A 1 -4.08 0.32 31.52
C ILE A 1 -4.45 0.03 30.07
N PRO A 2 -5.58 -0.65 29.78
CA PRO A 2 -5.99 -0.93 28.41
C PRO A 2 -6.27 0.36 27.61
N PHE A 3 -5.83 0.41 26.36
CA PHE A 3 -6.02 1.58 25.49
C PHE A 3 -6.44 1.19 24.06
N ALA A 4 -6.90 2.19 23.31
CA ALA A 4 -7.21 2.15 21.89
C ALA A 4 -6.70 3.43 21.21
N ILE A 5 -6.21 3.32 19.98
CA ILE A 5 -5.77 4.46 19.17
C ILE A 5 -6.75 4.61 18.00
N SER A 6 -7.21 5.83 17.76
CA SER A 6 -8.06 6.24 16.65
C SER A 6 -7.37 7.26 15.75
N ASP A 7 -7.83 7.42 14.50
CA ASP A 7 -7.40 8.44 13.51
C ASP A 7 -6.01 8.27 12.90
N GLN A 8 -5.54 7.02 12.76
CA GLN A 8 -4.30 6.78 12.02
C GLN A 8 -4.59 6.45 10.55
N GLY A 9 -3.78 7.03 9.65
CA GLY A 9 -3.71 6.62 8.26
C GLY A 9 -3.28 5.15 8.17
N GLN A 10 -4.14 4.31 7.60
CA GLN A 10 -3.97 2.85 7.64
C GLN A 10 -2.94 2.35 6.61
N ARG A 11 -2.70 3.12 5.54
CA ARG A 11 -1.89 2.72 4.37
C ARG A 11 -0.45 2.35 4.67
N HIS A 12 0.18 2.95 5.67
CA HIS A 12 1.59 2.73 6.01
C HIS A 12 1.83 1.69 7.13
N HIS A 13 0.74 1.16 7.71
CA HIS A 13 0.83 0.23 8.84
C HIS A 13 0.25 -1.15 8.50
N GLU A 14 -0.78 -1.20 7.66
CA GLU A 14 -1.46 -2.44 7.31
C GLU A 14 -0.74 -3.14 6.15
N PRO A 15 -0.16 -4.35 6.35
CA PRO A 15 0.66 -5.02 5.33
C PRO A 15 -0.07 -5.24 4.00
N VAL A 16 -1.38 -5.52 4.05
CA VAL A 16 -2.21 -5.70 2.84
C VAL A 16 -2.32 -4.43 2.00
N LEU A 17 -2.37 -3.25 2.62
CA LEU A 17 -2.44 -1.97 1.91
C LEU A 17 -1.08 -1.57 1.33
N ILE A 18 0.00 -1.85 2.05
CA ILE A 18 1.37 -1.68 1.55
C ILE A 18 1.59 -2.55 0.30
N ALA A 19 1.14 -3.81 0.34
CA ALA A 19 1.23 -4.70 -0.80
C ALA A 19 0.37 -4.23 -1.97
N LEU A 20 -0.86 -3.79 -1.73
CA LEU A 20 -1.74 -3.21 -2.74
C LEU A 20 -1.07 -2.00 -3.44
N GLU A 21 -0.52 -1.06 -2.65
CA GLU A 21 0.19 0.10 -3.19
C GLU A 21 1.43 -0.29 -3.99
N THR A 22 2.18 -1.31 -3.52
CA THR A 22 3.36 -1.84 -4.20
C THR A 22 2.97 -2.42 -5.57
N LEU A 23 1.90 -3.23 -5.63
CA LEU A 23 1.36 -3.77 -6.88
C LEU A 23 0.91 -2.66 -7.85
N MET A 24 0.23 -1.62 -7.35
CA MET A 24 -0.16 -0.47 -8.18
C MET A 24 1.03 0.41 -8.61
N SER A 25 2.21 0.23 -8.00
CA SER A 25 3.40 1.04 -8.25
C SER A 25 4.50 0.31 -9.02
N LEU A 26 4.23 -0.90 -9.52
CA LEU A 26 5.21 -1.72 -10.24
C LEU A 26 5.91 -1.01 -11.41
N PRO A 27 5.28 -0.11 -12.21
CA PRO A 27 6.00 0.61 -13.27
C PRO A 27 7.20 1.44 -12.78
N ARG A 28 7.22 1.83 -11.50
CA ARG A 28 8.35 2.54 -10.88
C ARG A 28 9.23 1.63 -10.02
N SER A 29 8.86 0.36 -9.89
CA SER A 29 9.56 -0.61 -9.06
C SER A 29 10.87 -1.04 -9.71
N ARG A 30 11.88 -1.24 -8.86
CA ARG A 30 13.13 -1.90 -9.26
C ARG A 30 13.04 -3.42 -9.09
N PHE A 31 11.95 -3.96 -8.57
CA PHE A 31 11.77 -5.37 -8.26
C PHE A 31 12.93 -5.88 -7.38
N SER A 32 13.22 -5.15 -6.31
CA SER A 32 14.29 -5.56 -5.39
C SER A 32 13.91 -6.86 -4.67
N VAL A 33 14.90 -7.67 -4.28
CA VAL A 33 14.63 -8.90 -3.52
C VAL A 33 13.78 -8.64 -2.28
N SER A 34 14.09 -7.60 -1.51
CA SER A 34 13.34 -7.24 -0.32
C SER A 34 11.87 -6.94 -0.64
N GLU A 35 11.61 -6.15 -1.67
CA GLU A 35 10.26 -5.75 -2.08
C GLU A 35 9.41 -6.95 -2.51
N ILE A 36 9.95 -7.82 -3.36
CA ILE A 36 9.21 -9.00 -3.85
C ILE A 36 8.98 -10.02 -2.73
N ILE A 37 9.97 -10.22 -1.85
CA ILE A 37 9.79 -11.13 -0.72
C ILE A 37 8.79 -10.56 0.30
N SER A 38 8.78 -9.24 0.54
CA SER A 38 7.79 -8.60 1.43
C SER A 38 6.35 -8.77 0.92
N LEU A 39 6.11 -8.85 -0.39
CA LEU A 39 4.79 -9.21 -0.92
C LEU A 39 4.36 -10.63 -0.51
N LEU A 40 5.29 -11.59 -0.44
CA LEU A 40 5.03 -12.96 0.02
C LEU A 40 4.87 -13.07 1.55
N GLU A 41 5.18 -12.01 2.30
CA GLU A 41 4.89 -11.98 3.74
C GLU A 41 3.39 -11.72 4.00
N VAL A 42 2.65 -11.18 3.02
CA VAL A 42 1.19 -11.01 3.11
C VAL A 42 0.47 -12.34 2.90
N PRO A 43 -0.29 -12.86 3.89
CA PRO A 43 -0.92 -14.18 3.81
C PRO A 43 -1.80 -14.37 2.56
N GLY A 44 -2.59 -13.35 2.21
CA GLY A 44 -3.46 -13.41 1.04
C GLY A 44 -2.73 -13.57 -0.29
N ILE A 45 -1.52 -13.02 -0.41
CA ILE A 45 -0.67 -13.15 -1.60
C ILE A 45 0.04 -14.49 -1.58
N ARG A 46 0.66 -14.82 -0.46
CA ARG A 46 1.34 -16.09 -0.27
C ARG A 46 0.44 -17.30 -0.58
N ASP A 47 -0.77 -17.31 -0.04
CA ASP A 47 -1.76 -18.36 -0.26
C ASP A 47 -2.20 -18.47 -1.72
N ARG A 48 -2.23 -17.33 -2.45
CA ARG A 48 -2.60 -17.28 -3.87
C ARG A 48 -1.60 -18.04 -4.73
N PHE A 49 -0.31 -17.95 -4.41
CA PHE A 49 0.77 -18.67 -5.09
C PHE A 49 1.07 -20.01 -4.42
N GLY A 50 0.25 -20.39 -3.43
CA GLY A 50 0.34 -21.65 -2.71
C GLY A 50 1.65 -21.82 -1.95
N ILE A 51 2.39 -20.75 -1.64
CA ILE A 51 3.66 -20.75 -0.90
C ILE A 51 3.32 -20.83 0.59
N ASN A 52 4.04 -21.61 1.40
CA ASN A 52 3.82 -21.64 2.84
C ASN A 52 4.74 -20.63 3.55
N GLU A 53 4.35 -20.21 4.76
CA GLU A 53 5.12 -19.21 5.51
C GLU A 53 6.52 -19.70 5.89
N ASP A 54 6.64 -20.98 6.23
CA ASP A 54 7.91 -21.66 6.54
C ASP A 54 8.81 -21.85 5.32
N GLU A 55 8.28 -21.67 4.11
CA GLU A 55 9.04 -21.71 2.85
C GLU A 55 9.71 -20.36 2.51
N ILE A 56 9.28 -19.25 3.12
CA ILE A 56 9.84 -17.91 2.85
C ILE A 56 11.35 -17.85 3.14
N PRO A 57 11.87 -18.38 4.27
CA PRO A 57 13.31 -18.40 4.51
C PRO A 57 14.09 -19.23 3.49
N LEU A 58 13.49 -20.30 2.96
CA LEU A 58 14.10 -21.10 1.89
C LEU A 58 14.13 -20.32 0.58
N ALA A 59 13.01 -19.69 0.19
CA ALA A 59 12.94 -18.84 -0.98
C ALA A 59 13.99 -17.71 -0.93
N ARG A 60 14.17 -17.06 0.23
CA ARG A 60 15.19 -16.03 0.42
C ARG A 60 16.61 -16.56 0.19
N ARG A 61 16.94 -17.73 0.75
CA ARG A 61 18.25 -18.38 0.55
C ARG A 61 18.50 -18.72 -0.92
N TRP A 62 17.50 -19.26 -1.60
CA TRP A 62 17.63 -19.58 -3.03
C TRP A 62 17.80 -18.33 -3.88
N VAL A 63 17.01 -17.28 -3.63
CA VAL A 63 17.14 -15.99 -4.33
C VAL A 63 18.55 -15.40 -4.15
N GLU A 64 19.11 -15.49 -2.94
CA GLU A 64 20.48 -15.08 -2.66
C GLU A 64 21.53 -15.98 -3.34
N GLY A 65 21.35 -17.31 -3.30
CA GLY A 65 22.23 -18.30 -3.89
C GLY A 65 22.27 -18.26 -5.42
N ALA A 66 21.13 -18.05 -6.07
CA ALA A 66 21.00 -17.79 -7.51
C ALA A 66 21.44 -16.36 -7.89
N ASN A 67 21.98 -15.60 -6.94
CA ASN A 67 22.52 -14.26 -7.12
C ASN A 67 21.52 -13.24 -7.72
N ILE A 68 20.23 -13.40 -7.42
CA ILE A 68 19.19 -12.43 -7.79
C ILE A 68 19.35 -11.20 -6.88
N ARG A 69 19.27 -10.00 -7.48
CA ARG A 69 19.39 -8.73 -6.74
C ARG A 69 18.22 -7.80 -7.00
N TRP A 70 17.93 -7.54 -8.27
CA TRP A 70 16.83 -6.66 -8.68
C TRP A 70 16.60 -6.72 -10.20
N GLY A 71 15.43 -6.24 -10.62
CA GLY A 71 15.01 -6.14 -12.01
C GLY A 71 14.46 -7.46 -12.55
N LEU A 72 13.40 -7.39 -13.35
CA LEU A 72 12.77 -8.58 -13.92
C LEU A 72 13.66 -9.22 -15.00
N HIS A 73 14.07 -8.41 -15.97
CA HIS A 73 14.84 -8.79 -17.17
C HIS A 73 15.43 -7.52 -17.84
N GLY A 74 16.13 -7.67 -18.97
CA GLY A 74 16.77 -6.56 -19.69
C GLY A 74 15.82 -5.42 -20.07
N GLN A 75 14.69 -5.72 -20.71
CA GLN A 75 13.67 -4.72 -21.09
C GLN A 75 13.09 -3.94 -19.89
N HIS A 76 12.97 -4.57 -18.71
CA HIS A 76 12.57 -3.85 -17.50
C HIS A 76 13.65 -2.85 -17.06
N ARG A 77 14.94 -3.20 -17.17
CA ARG A 77 16.03 -2.26 -16.87
C ARG A 77 16.07 -1.10 -17.87
N GLU A 78 15.78 -1.37 -19.15
CA GLU A 78 15.64 -0.34 -20.18
C GLU A 78 14.53 0.67 -19.83
N SER A 79 13.40 0.21 -19.30
CA SER A 79 12.33 1.10 -18.82
C SER A 79 12.73 2.01 -17.64
N LEU A 80 13.87 1.73 -17.01
CA LEU A 80 14.47 2.51 -15.92
C LEU A 80 15.70 3.30 -16.38
N ASP A 81 15.85 3.54 -17.70
CA ASP A 81 16.96 4.22 -18.34
C ASP A 81 18.34 3.55 -18.08
N LEU A 82 18.35 2.21 -17.98
CA LEU A 82 19.57 1.42 -17.79
C LEU A 82 19.83 0.49 -18.99
N PRO A 83 21.10 0.13 -19.28
CA PRO A 83 21.42 -0.73 -20.44
C PRO A 83 20.71 -2.08 -20.39
N ALA A 84 20.03 -2.45 -21.47
CA ALA A 84 19.24 -3.67 -21.58
C ALA A 84 20.11 -4.94 -21.54
N GLU A 85 21.38 -4.85 -21.92
CA GLU A 85 22.34 -5.97 -21.94
C GLU A 85 22.72 -6.46 -20.54
N LEU A 86 22.36 -5.70 -19.50
CA LEU A 86 22.53 -6.09 -18.11
C LEU A 86 21.44 -7.11 -17.72
N GLU A 87 21.56 -8.36 -18.17
CA GLU A 87 20.63 -9.43 -17.75
C GLU A 87 21.05 -10.14 -16.46
N ARG A 88 22.29 -9.93 -16.01
CA ARG A 88 22.82 -10.53 -14.78
C ARG A 88 22.09 -10.00 -13.54
N ASN A 89 21.94 -10.86 -12.54
CA ASN A 89 21.34 -10.56 -11.24
C ASN A 89 19.86 -10.15 -11.30
N THR A 90 19.18 -10.47 -12.39
CA THR A 90 17.74 -10.28 -12.58
C THR A 90 16.95 -11.47 -12.06
N TRP A 91 15.66 -11.28 -11.77
CA TRP A 91 14.76 -12.37 -11.40
C TRP A 91 14.71 -13.46 -12.46
N GLN A 92 14.54 -13.09 -13.73
CA GLN A 92 14.48 -14.08 -14.82
C GLN A 92 15.78 -14.88 -14.91
N SER A 93 16.95 -14.25 -14.77
CA SER A 93 18.23 -14.97 -14.80
C SER A 93 18.39 -15.98 -13.67
N GLY A 94 18.04 -15.60 -12.43
CA GLY A 94 18.19 -16.50 -11.29
C GLY A 94 17.13 -17.58 -11.23
N LEU A 95 15.88 -17.29 -11.62
CA LEU A 95 14.83 -18.31 -11.75
C LEU A 95 15.18 -19.34 -12.82
N ARG A 96 15.75 -18.91 -13.96
CA ARG A 96 16.29 -19.85 -14.97
C ARG A 96 17.40 -20.72 -14.39
N SER A 97 18.33 -20.14 -13.63
CA SER A 97 19.40 -20.89 -12.96
C SER A 97 18.86 -21.92 -11.96
N MET A 98 17.84 -21.57 -11.16
CA MET A 98 17.15 -22.48 -10.24
C MET A 98 16.47 -23.65 -10.99
N LEU A 99 15.70 -23.35 -12.05
CA LEU A 99 14.99 -24.37 -12.82
C LEU A 99 15.95 -25.28 -13.58
N LEU A 100 17.07 -24.74 -14.07
CA LEU A 100 18.13 -25.50 -14.70
C LEU A 100 18.82 -26.44 -13.69
N GLY A 101 19.12 -25.93 -12.49
CA GLY A 101 19.67 -26.71 -11.39
C GLY A 101 18.78 -27.87 -10.94
N TYR A 102 17.45 -27.69 -10.99
CA TYR A 102 16.52 -28.79 -10.76
C TYR A 102 16.66 -29.94 -11.78
N GLY A 103 16.86 -29.60 -13.06
CA GLY A 103 16.94 -30.59 -14.14
C GLY A 103 18.32 -31.23 -14.31
N MET A 104 19.39 -30.48 -14.01
CA MET A 104 20.78 -30.87 -14.30
C MET A 104 21.67 -30.96 -13.04
N GLY A 105 21.19 -30.60 -11.85
CA GLY A 105 22.03 -30.52 -10.65
C GLY A 105 23.12 -29.46 -10.78
N ASP A 106 24.34 -29.81 -10.39
CA ASP A 106 25.55 -28.96 -10.50
C ASP A 106 26.38 -29.27 -11.76
N ASP A 107 25.74 -29.72 -12.83
CA ASP A 107 26.39 -30.00 -14.12
C ASP A 107 26.93 -28.72 -14.81
N GLU A 108 27.61 -28.89 -15.94
CA GLU A 108 28.20 -27.78 -16.70
C GLU A 108 27.15 -26.73 -17.15
N PRO A 109 27.55 -25.45 -17.31
CA PRO A 109 26.67 -24.41 -17.81
C PRO A 109 25.97 -24.78 -19.12
N TRP A 110 24.65 -24.60 -19.15
CA TRP A 110 23.83 -24.87 -20.34
C TRP A 110 23.31 -23.56 -20.93
N ALA A 111 23.51 -23.38 -22.24
CA ALA A 111 23.10 -22.17 -22.97
C ALA A 111 23.58 -20.85 -22.32
N GLY A 112 24.75 -20.86 -21.67
CA GLY A 112 25.33 -19.69 -21.00
C GLY A 112 24.74 -19.38 -19.62
N VAL A 113 23.90 -20.27 -19.07
CA VAL A 113 23.34 -20.18 -17.71
C VAL A 113 24.00 -21.23 -16.82
N GLU A 114 24.50 -20.79 -15.66
CA GLU A 114 25.05 -21.67 -14.63
C GLU A 114 23.90 -22.27 -13.80
N PRO A 115 23.80 -23.61 -13.66
CA PRO A 115 22.79 -24.24 -12.83
C PRO A 115 22.99 -23.91 -11.35
N PHE A 116 21.89 -23.79 -10.59
CA PHE A 116 21.93 -23.69 -9.13
C PHE A 116 21.43 -25.00 -8.51
N GLY A 117 22.34 -25.95 -8.23
CA GLY A 117 21.99 -27.32 -7.85
C GLY A 117 21.48 -27.53 -6.42
N GLU A 118 21.30 -26.47 -5.61
CA GLU A 118 20.60 -26.59 -4.33
C GLU A 118 19.09 -26.87 -4.49
N ILE A 119 18.55 -26.73 -5.69
CA ILE A 119 17.15 -27.04 -5.99
C ILE A 119 16.98 -28.55 -6.21
N GLY A 120 16.40 -29.25 -5.23
CA GLY A 120 16.16 -30.70 -5.33
C GLY A 120 14.99 -31.21 -4.49
N GLY A 121 14.56 -32.44 -4.81
CA GLY A 121 13.53 -33.15 -4.06
C GLY A 121 12.14 -32.50 -4.10
N LEU A 122 11.35 -32.72 -3.04
CA LEU A 122 9.97 -32.21 -2.92
C LEU A 122 9.90 -30.66 -2.90
N GLN A 123 10.98 -29.99 -2.51
CA GLN A 123 11.05 -28.55 -2.38
C GLN A 123 11.13 -27.83 -3.74
N ALA A 124 11.52 -28.51 -4.83
CA ALA A 124 11.63 -27.91 -6.16
C ALA A 124 10.33 -27.25 -6.67
N SER A 125 9.18 -27.71 -6.19
CA SER A 125 7.88 -27.07 -6.47
C SER A 125 7.81 -25.60 -6.02
N LEU A 126 8.60 -25.19 -5.02
CA LEU A 126 8.72 -23.80 -4.58
C LEU A 126 9.35 -22.91 -5.65
N ALA A 127 10.35 -23.40 -6.40
CA ALA A 127 10.96 -22.63 -7.49
C ALA A 127 9.96 -22.35 -8.61
N GLY A 128 9.10 -23.32 -8.94
CA GLY A 128 7.98 -23.13 -9.87
C GLY A 128 6.97 -22.10 -9.39
N ARG A 129 6.50 -22.22 -8.14
CA ARG A 129 5.56 -21.24 -7.55
C ARG A 129 6.14 -19.83 -7.48
N LEU A 130 7.44 -19.70 -7.18
CA LEU A 130 8.13 -18.41 -7.18
C LEU A 130 8.26 -17.83 -8.59
N ASN A 131 8.54 -18.68 -9.59
CA ASN A 131 8.55 -18.28 -10.99
C ASN A 131 7.16 -17.79 -11.45
N ASP A 132 6.09 -18.51 -11.09
CA ASP A 132 4.72 -18.11 -11.42
C ASP A 132 4.35 -16.77 -10.76
N PHE A 133 4.76 -16.56 -9.50
CA PHE A 133 4.57 -15.28 -8.80
C PHE A 133 5.24 -14.12 -9.52
N VAL A 134 6.53 -14.26 -9.85
CA VAL A 134 7.28 -13.22 -10.57
C VAL A 134 6.70 -12.97 -11.95
N HIS A 135 6.27 -14.01 -12.65
CA HIS A 135 5.64 -13.88 -13.97
C HIS A 135 4.33 -13.10 -13.92
N GLN A 136 3.52 -13.28 -12.88
CA GLN A 136 2.30 -12.48 -12.70
C GLN A 136 2.62 -11.02 -12.40
N LEU A 137 3.67 -10.74 -11.62
CA LEU A 137 4.12 -9.37 -11.38
C LEU A 137 4.63 -8.71 -12.67
N GLU A 138 5.35 -9.44 -13.52
CA GLU A 138 5.77 -8.97 -14.84
C GLU A 138 4.57 -8.65 -15.74
N THR A 139 3.57 -9.53 -15.77
CA THR A 139 2.33 -9.34 -16.54
C THR A 139 1.59 -8.08 -16.07
N LEU A 140 1.45 -7.89 -14.75
CA LEU A 140 0.85 -6.69 -14.18
C LEU A 140 1.67 -5.43 -14.50
N TRP A 141 2.99 -5.50 -14.40
CA TRP A 141 3.88 -4.40 -14.76
C TRP A 141 3.72 -3.96 -16.22
N GLN A 142 3.61 -4.90 -17.16
CA GLN A 142 3.34 -4.61 -18.56
C GLN A 142 1.96 -3.96 -18.73
N ALA A 143 0.93 -4.51 -18.08
CA ALA A 143 -0.41 -3.96 -18.14
C ALA A 143 -0.44 -2.50 -17.63
N LEU A 144 0.16 -2.22 -16.48
CA LEU A 144 0.14 -0.91 -15.82
C LEU A 144 0.84 0.22 -16.60
N GLN A 145 1.60 -0.07 -17.65
CA GLN A 145 2.27 0.94 -18.47
C GLN A 145 1.36 1.63 -19.50
N THR A 146 0.25 1.00 -19.89
CA THR A 146 -0.64 1.55 -20.92
C THR A 146 -1.65 2.52 -20.32
N HIS A 147 -1.92 3.65 -20.99
CA HIS A 147 -3.04 4.53 -20.62
C HIS A 147 -4.36 3.84 -20.96
N ARG A 148 -5.37 3.97 -20.09
CA ARG A 148 -6.65 3.25 -20.19
C ARG A 148 -7.83 4.15 -19.89
N THR A 149 -8.99 3.79 -20.41
CA THR A 149 -10.25 4.43 -20.02
C THR A 149 -10.65 4.07 -18.58
N PRO A 150 -11.60 4.79 -17.95
CA PRO A 150 -12.07 4.46 -16.62
C PRO A 150 -12.51 3.00 -16.44
N ASP A 151 -13.33 2.46 -17.36
CA ASP A 151 -13.78 1.06 -17.31
C ASP A 151 -12.63 0.06 -17.41
N GLU A 152 -11.64 0.33 -18.27
CA GLU A 152 -10.47 -0.54 -18.42
C GLU A 152 -9.58 -0.53 -17.16
N TRP A 153 -9.49 0.60 -16.46
CA TRP A 153 -8.79 0.69 -15.17
C TRP A 153 -9.53 -0.05 -14.06
N GLU A 154 -10.87 0.06 -13.98
CA GLU A 154 -11.68 -0.72 -13.05
C GLU A 154 -11.43 -2.22 -13.27
N GLY A 155 -11.56 -2.68 -14.52
CA GLY A 155 -11.35 -4.08 -14.87
C GLY A 155 -9.95 -4.57 -14.51
N LEU A 156 -8.91 -3.78 -14.81
CA LEU A 156 -7.53 -4.14 -14.49
C LEU A 156 -7.29 -4.26 -12.98
N PHE A 157 -7.79 -3.32 -12.16
CA PHE A 157 -7.58 -3.37 -10.71
C PHE A 157 -8.44 -4.45 -10.05
N SER A 158 -9.66 -4.69 -10.53
CA SER A 158 -10.51 -5.80 -10.09
C SER A 158 -9.86 -7.15 -10.42
N GLU A 159 -9.29 -7.30 -11.61
CA GLU A 159 -8.52 -8.48 -12.00
C GLU A 159 -7.26 -8.63 -11.14
N MET A 160 -6.49 -7.56 -10.92
CA MET A 160 -5.32 -7.55 -10.06
C MET A 160 -5.64 -8.08 -8.65
N LEU A 161 -6.74 -7.60 -8.04
CA LEU A 161 -7.17 -8.10 -6.72
C LEU A 161 -7.45 -9.61 -6.76
N GLY A 162 -8.14 -10.08 -7.81
CA GLY A 162 -8.45 -11.49 -8.00
C GLY A 162 -7.23 -12.36 -8.33
N GLN A 163 -6.20 -11.78 -8.97
CA GLN A 163 -4.97 -12.46 -9.38
C GLN A 163 -3.97 -12.61 -8.24
N PHE A 164 -3.89 -11.63 -7.33
CA PHE A 164 -2.88 -11.59 -6.27
C PHE A 164 -3.40 -11.96 -4.90
N PHE A 165 -4.69 -11.79 -4.58
CA PHE A 165 -5.21 -12.05 -3.23
C PHE A 165 -6.17 -13.24 -3.21
N HIS A 166 -5.97 -14.17 -2.28
CA HIS A 166 -6.80 -15.35 -2.08
C HIS A 166 -6.98 -15.67 -0.60
N LYS A 167 -8.16 -16.18 -0.21
CA LYS A 167 -8.49 -16.53 1.20
C LYS A 167 -8.17 -15.42 2.22
N VAL A 168 -8.37 -14.16 1.82
CA VAL A 168 -8.18 -13.03 2.74
C VAL A 168 -9.31 -13.02 3.76
N GLU A 169 -8.96 -12.91 5.04
CA GLU A 169 -9.89 -12.93 6.17
C GLU A 169 -9.73 -11.69 7.07
N GLY A 170 -10.65 -11.52 8.03
CA GLY A 170 -10.50 -10.53 9.10
C GLY A 170 -10.40 -9.08 8.63
N SER A 171 -9.44 -8.33 9.19
CA SER A 171 -9.19 -6.92 8.88
C SER A 171 -8.82 -6.72 7.41
N ASP A 172 -7.99 -7.60 6.86
CA ASP A 172 -7.45 -7.46 5.51
C ASP A 172 -8.57 -7.54 4.47
N LEU A 173 -9.55 -8.42 4.68
CA LEU A 173 -10.72 -8.53 3.81
C LEU A 173 -11.56 -7.25 3.82
N LEU A 174 -11.71 -6.61 4.99
CA LEU A 174 -12.44 -5.35 5.11
C LEU A 174 -11.70 -4.20 4.39
N LEU A 175 -10.36 -4.20 4.42
CA LEU A 175 -9.52 -3.22 3.74
C LEU A 175 -9.61 -3.38 2.21
N LEU A 176 -9.48 -4.60 1.70
CA LEU A 176 -9.63 -4.87 0.27
C LEU A 176 -11.05 -4.56 -0.25
N ASN A 177 -12.09 -4.84 0.55
CA ASN A 177 -13.47 -4.45 0.21
C ASN A 177 -13.70 -2.93 0.31
N ARG A 178 -12.88 -2.19 1.06
CA ARG A 178 -12.89 -0.73 1.01
C ARG A 178 -12.30 -0.24 -0.30
N PHE A 179 -11.18 -0.80 -0.74
CA PHE A 179 -10.57 -0.48 -2.02
C PHE A 179 -11.51 -0.76 -3.20
N ARG A 180 -12.20 -1.91 -3.21
CA ARG A 180 -13.23 -2.22 -4.23
C ARG A 180 -14.31 -1.14 -4.32
N ARG A 181 -14.86 -0.71 -3.19
CA ARG A 181 -15.86 0.37 -3.15
C ARG A 181 -15.29 1.72 -3.61
N GLN A 182 -14.04 2.01 -3.27
CA GLN A 182 -13.36 3.22 -3.75
C GLN A 182 -13.19 3.20 -5.27
N LEU A 183 -12.86 2.02 -5.82
CA LEU A 183 -12.73 1.81 -7.26
C LEU A 183 -14.07 1.98 -7.98
N GLU A 184 -15.14 1.40 -7.45
CA GLU A 184 -16.51 1.57 -7.95
C GLU A 184 -16.93 3.05 -7.93
N GLN A 185 -16.73 3.74 -6.80
CA GLN A 185 -17.06 5.16 -6.68
C GLN A 185 -16.27 6.03 -7.66
N TRP A 186 -14.96 5.75 -7.81
CA TRP A 186 -14.12 6.46 -8.76
C TRP A 186 -14.60 6.30 -10.20
N LEU A 187 -15.05 5.09 -10.59
CA LEU A 187 -15.62 4.85 -11.90
C LEU A 187 -16.92 5.66 -12.08
N GLU A 188 -17.84 5.62 -11.12
CA GLU A 188 -19.07 6.41 -11.16
C GLU A 188 -18.78 7.91 -11.32
N ASP A 189 -17.82 8.45 -10.57
CA ASP A 189 -17.42 9.86 -10.62
C ASP A 189 -16.81 10.22 -11.98
N ALA A 190 -15.97 9.33 -12.54
CA ALA A 190 -15.35 9.53 -13.84
C ALA A 190 -16.38 9.52 -14.99
N LEU A 191 -17.35 8.61 -14.94
CA LEU A 191 -18.45 8.55 -15.91
C LEU A 191 -19.37 9.77 -15.78
N ALA A 192 -19.73 10.17 -14.56
CA ALA A 192 -20.53 11.38 -14.32
C ALA A 192 -19.83 12.67 -14.81
N ALA A 193 -18.50 12.68 -14.81
CA ALA A 193 -17.68 13.76 -15.36
C ALA A 193 -17.52 13.70 -16.90
N GLY A 194 -18.05 12.67 -17.57
CA GLY A 194 -17.96 12.48 -19.02
C GLY A 194 -16.59 12.02 -19.50
N LEU A 195 -15.83 11.29 -18.67
CA LEU A 195 -14.48 10.79 -19.00
C LEU A 195 -14.48 9.38 -19.63
N GLU A 196 -15.63 8.87 -20.05
CA GLU A 196 -15.84 7.49 -20.50
C GLU A 196 -14.84 7.05 -21.59
N GLU A 197 -14.60 7.93 -22.58
CA GLU A 197 -13.67 7.66 -23.69
C GLU A 197 -12.25 8.20 -23.44
N GLN A 198 -12.04 8.93 -22.34
CA GLN A 198 -10.76 9.57 -22.06
C GLN A 198 -9.79 8.56 -21.47
N THR A 199 -8.65 8.35 -22.14
CA THR A 199 -7.57 7.56 -21.56
C THR A 199 -6.84 8.36 -20.47
N LEU A 200 -6.65 7.73 -19.32
CA LEU A 200 -6.00 8.29 -18.14
C LEU A 200 -4.69 7.54 -17.85
N PRO A 201 -3.63 8.25 -17.45
CA PRO A 201 -2.39 7.61 -17.03
C PRO A 201 -2.51 7.06 -15.59
N LEU A 202 -1.78 5.98 -15.30
CA LEU A 202 -1.83 5.29 -14.01
C LEU A 202 -1.64 6.21 -12.81
N ASN A 203 -0.73 7.18 -12.87
CA ASN A 203 -0.42 8.03 -11.71
C ASN A 203 -1.64 8.83 -11.25
N ILE A 204 -2.47 9.32 -12.17
CA ILE A 204 -3.69 10.07 -11.82
C ILE A 204 -4.69 9.15 -11.13
N VAL A 205 -4.93 7.97 -11.69
CA VAL A 205 -5.89 7.00 -11.16
C VAL A 205 -5.44 6.47 -9.81
N LYS A 206 -4.18 6.05 -9.72
CA LYS A 206 -3.58 5.50 -8.50
C LYS A 206 -3.62 6.50 -7.34
N ASP A 207 -3.25 7.75 -7.58
CA ASP A 207 -3.18 8.75 -6.51
C ASP A 207 -4.58 9.00 -5.91
N VAL A 208 -5.62 9.12 -6.75
CA VAL A 208 -7.02 9.28 -6.29
C VAL A 208 -7.51 8.05 -5.51
N LEU A 209 -7.28 6.85 -6.04
CA LEU A 209 -7.72 5.61 -5.39
C LEU A 209 -7.03 5.39 -4.03
N LEU A 210 -5.73 5.66 -3.94
CA LEU A 210 -4.97 5.49 -2.70
C LEU A 210 -5.26 6.60 -1.68
N GLU A 211 -5.52 7.84 -2.11
CA GLU A 211 -5.92 8.93 -1.22
C GLU A 211 -7.27 8.61 -0.55
N GLY A 212 -8.25 8.08 -1.29
CA GLY A 212 -9.53 7.65 -0.72
C GLY A 212 -9.42 6.52 0.33
N LEU A 213 -8.33 5.74 0.31
CA LEU A 213 -8.04 4.75 1.34
C LEU A 213 -7.43 5.35 2.61
N ASP A 214 -6.68 6.45 2.48
CA ASP A 214 -6.06 7.19 3.58
C ASP A 214 -7.10 7.94 4.43
N GLU A 215 -8.25 8.29 3.83
CA GLU A 215 -9.41 8.89 4.51
C GLU A 215 -10.17 7.90 5.43
N GLY A 216 -9.48 6.85 5.89
CA GLY A 216 -9.95 5.82 6.82
C GLY A 216 -11.00 6.34 7.79
N GLY A 217 -12.24 5.92 7.53
CA GLY A 217 -13.44 6.56 8.04
C GLY A 217 -13.44 6.78 9.55
N LEU A 218 -14.12 7.86 9.95
CA LEU A 218 -14.50 8.32 11.29
C LEU A 218 -15.12 7.25 12.23
N ASN A 219 -15.16 5.99 11.81
CA ASN A 219 -15.82 4.86 12.47
C ASN A 219 -14.85 3.88 13.14
N GLN A 220 -13.66 4.32 13.59
CA GLN A 220 -12.91 3.50 14.54
C GLN A 220 -13.65 3.50 15.88
N ARG A 221 -14.17 2.31 16.23
CA ARG A 221 -15.00 2.04 17.41
C ARG A 221 -14.46 2.77 18.63
N PHE A 222 -15.23 3.75 19.10
CA PHE A 222 -15.17 4.21 20.48
C PHE A 222 -15.32 2.98 21.39
N LEU A 223 -14.25 2.56 22.05
CA LEU A 223 -14.27 1.41 22.95
C LEU A 223 -14.53 1.89 24.37
N ALA A 224 -15.79 1.76 24.80
CA ALA A 224 -16.17 1.99 26.19
C ALA A 224 -15.31 1.13 27.14
N GLY A 225 -14.80 1.75 28.21
CA GLY A 225 -14.01 1.05 29.24
C GLY A 225 -12.49 1.01 29.01
N LYS A 226 -11.97 1.67 27.97
CA LYS A 226 -10.52 1.81 27.72
C LYS A 226 -10.10 3.28 27.62
N VAL A 227 -8.80 3.55 27.72
CA VAL A 227 -8.22 4.88 27.41
C VAL A 227 -8.20 5.05 25.89
N ASN A 228 -8.70 6.18 25.37
CA ASN A 228 -8.72 6.47 23.94
C ASN A 228 -7.64 7.52 23.61
N PHE A 229 -6.79 7.23 22.63
CA PHE A 229 -5.89 8.17 22.00
C PHE A 229 -6.44 8.49 20.61
N ALA A 230 -6.69 9.76 20.32
CA ALA A 230 -7.27 10.19 19.04
C ALA A 230 -6.88 11.64 18.76
N THR A 231 -7.15 12.12 17.55
CA THR A 231 -7.15 13.56 17.30
C THR A 231 -8.36 14.22 17.96
N LEU A 232 -8.41 15.55 17.99
CA LEU A 232 -9.52 16.31 18.60
C LEU A 232 -10.87 16.15 17.87
N MET A 233 -10.90 15.58 16.66
CA MET A 233 -12.09 15.57 15.80
C MET A 233 -13.15 14.49 16.10
N PRO A 234 -12.83 13.20 16.32
CA PRO A 234 -13.85 12.14 16.40
C PRO A 234 -14.59 12.09 17.74
N MET A 235 -14.04 12.71 18.79
CA MET A 235 -14.57 12.63 20.16
C MET A 235 -15.16 13.97 20.62
N ARG A 236 -15.57 14.78 19.63
CA ARG A 236 -16.01 16.16 19.80
C ARG A 236 -17.19 16.29 20.75
N ALA A 237 -17.11 17.23 21.68
CA ALA A 237 -18.16 17.58 22.64
C ALA A 237 -18.70 16.41 23.51
N ILE A 238 -17.99 15.28 23.58
CA ILE A 238 -18.35 14.16 24.47
C ILE A 238 -17.75 14.43 25.86
N PRO A 239 -18.55 14.44 26.93
CA PRO A 239 -18.03 14.69 28.27
C PRO A 239 -17.22 13.50 28.79
N PHE A 240 -15.98 13.76 29.23
CA PHE A 240 -15.11 12.78 29.86
C PHE A 240 -14.70 13.24 31.26
N ARG A 241 -14.51 12.30 32.19
CA ARG A 241 -13.96 12.61 33.52
C ARG A 241 -12.58 13.26 33.38
N LYS A 242 -11.72 12.71 32.53
CA LYS A 242 -10.38 13.22 32.27
C LYS A 242 -10.17 13.42 30.77
N VAL A 243 -9.66 14.59 30.41
CA VAL A 243 -9.24 14.94 29.04
C VAL A 243 -7.76 15.28 29.07
N CYS A 244 -6.97 14.68 28.19
CA CYS A 244 -5.53 14.92 28.10
C CYS A 244 -5.19 15.44 26.70
N LEU A 245 -4.65 16.65 26.61
CA LEU A 245 -4.14 17.26 25.39
C LEU A 245 -2.61 17.17 25.39
N LEU A 246 -2.05 16.55 24.35
CA LEU A 246 -0.61 16.30 24.23
C LEU A 246 -0.06 17.01 23.00
N GLY A 247 1.19 17.47 23.06
CA GLY A 247 1.86 18.12 21.93
C GLY A 247 1.26 19.49 21.60
N MET A 248 0.82 20.24 22.61
CA MET A 248 0.22 21.57 22.46
C MET A 248 1.31 22.64 22.28
N ASN A 249 2.22 22.40 21.33
CA ASN A 249 3.37 23.26 21.05
C ASN A 249 2.97 24.44 20.15
N ASP A 250 3.73 25.53 20.22
CA ASP A 250 3.65 26.59 19.23
C ASP A 250 4.05 26.05 17.84
N GLY A 251 3.28 26.38 16.81
CA GLY A 251 3.44 25.85 15.46
C GLY A 251 2.71 24.52 15.18
N ASP A 252 2.56 23.64 16.18
CA ASP A 252 1.82 22.38 16.04
C ASP A 252 0.32 22.57 16.30
N TYR A 253 -0.04 23.40 17.29
CA TYR A 253 -1.42 23.71 17.62
C TYR A 253 -1.62 25.20 17.96
N PRO A 254 -2.67 25.88 17.44
CA PRO A 254 -3.65 25.39 16.47
C PRO A 254 -3.02 25.09 15.11
N ARG A 255 -3.52 24.07 14.41
CA ARG A 255 -2.98 23.66 13.11
C ARG A 255 -3.17 24.79 12.11
N SER A 256 -2.08 25.16 11.43
CA SER A 256 -2.12 26.14 10.35
C SER A 256 -2.10 25.41 9.01
N ARG A 257 -3.11 25.66 8.18
CA ARG A 257 -3.02 25.41 6.73
C ARG A 257 -3.22 26.75 6.06
N PRO A 258 -2.19 27.31 5.38
CA PRO A 258 -2.40 28.51 4.60
C PRO A 258 -3.48 28.23 3.55
N PRO A 259 -4.41 29.18 3.33
CA PRO A 259 -5.35 29.08 2.23
C PRO A 259 -4.58 29.06 0.90
N VAL A 260 -5.20 28.53 -0.13
CA VAL A 260 -4.58 28.53 -1.46
C VAL A 260 -4.59 29.97 -1.99
N ASP A 261 -3.54 30.40 -2.71
CA ASP A 261 -3.39 31.81 -3.12
C ASP A 261 -4.55 32.34 -3.98
N PHE A 262 -5.29 31.44 -4.63
CA PHE A 262 -6.47 31.75 -5.45
C PHE A 262 -7.81 31.56 -4.71
N ASP A 263 -7.78 31.31 -3.39
CA ASP A 263 -8.99 31.28 -2.57
C ASP A 263 -9.47 32.71 -2.29
N LEU A 264 -10.45 33.17 -3.09
CA LEU A 264 -11.06 34.48 -2.93
C LEU A 264 -11.86 34.61 -1.62
N MET A 265 -12.37 33.48 -1.07
CA MET A 265 -13.09 33.51 0.22
C MET A 265 -12.15 33.83 1.37
N ALA A 266 -10.88 33.43 1.28
CA ALA A 266 -9.88 33.81 2.27
C ALA A 266 -9.57 35.32 2.28
N GLN A 267 -9.81 36.03 1.17
CA GLN A 267 -9.58 37.46 1.05
C GLN A 267 -10.77 38.32 1.55
N ASP A 268 -11.99 37.79 1.49
CA ASP A 268 -13.24 38.46 1.93
C ASP A 268 -14.04 37.56 2.89
N TYR A 269 -13.49 37.35 4.09
CA TYR A 269 -14.11 36.50 5.11
C TYR A 269 -15.47 37.02 5.57
N ARG A 270 -16.47 36.14 5.61
CA ARG A 270 -17.85 36.41 6.04
C ARG A 270 -18.29 35.49 7.18
N PRO A 271 -19.23 35.93 8.04
CA PRO A 271 -19.84 35.06 9.03
C PRO A 271 -20.45 33.81 8.38
N GLY A 272 -19.99 32.63 8.81
CA GLY A 272 -20.36 31.34 8.22
C GLY A 272 -19.22 30.66 7.47
N ASP A 273 -18.19 31.42 7.06
CA ASP A 273 -17.01 30.86 6.41
C ASP A 273 -16.21 30.03 7.40
N ARG A 274 -15.73 28.88 6.92
CA ARG A 274 -15.01 27.93 7.74
C ARG A 274 -13.53 28.29 7.80
N SER A 275 -13.00 28.46 9.00
CA SER A 275 -11.56 28.66 9.22
C SER A 275 -11.02 27.51 10.04
N ARG A 276 -10.08 26.74 9.50
CA ARG A 276 -9.46 25.63 10.26
C ARG A 276 -8.79 26.09 11.54
N ARG A 277 -8.20 27.29 11.53
CA ARG A 277 -7.60 27.90 12.72
C ARG A 277 -8.65 28.18 13.79
N GLU A 278 -9.80 28.73 13.40
CA GLU A 278 -10.91 28.97 14.35
C GLU A 278 -11.57 27.67 14.80
N ASP A 279 -11.75 26.70 13.90
CA ASP A 279 -12.20 25.34 14.24
C ASP A 279 -11.29 24.71 15.30
N ASP A 280 -9.97 24.79 15.14
CA ASP A 280 -9.02 24.26 16.12
C ASP A 280 -9.12 25.00 17.45
N ARG A 281 -9.15 26.34 17.45
CA ARG A 281 -9.34 27.13 18.69
C ARG A 281 -10.66 26.77 19.39
N TYR A 282 -11.70 26.51 18.62
CA TYR A 282 -12.98 26.08 19.15
C TYR A 282 -12.93 24.64 19.68
N LEU A 283 -12.20 23.73 19.04
CA LEU A 283 -11.93 22.38 19.57
C LEU A 283 -11.21 22.43 20.92
N PHE A 284 -10.29 23.37 21.14
CA PHE A 284 -9.67 23.56 22.46
C PHE A 284 -10.71 23.89 23.53
N LEU A 285 -11.60 24.84 23.20
CA LEU A 285 -12.67 25.26 24.09
C LEU A 285 -13.62 24.09 24.39
N GLU A 286 -14.00 23.30 23.37
CA GLU A 286 -14.83 22.11 23.57
C GLU A 286 -14.12 21.08 24.45
N ALA A 287 -12.82 20.85 24.29
CA ALA A 287 -12.06 19.94 25.14
C ALA A 287 -12.06 20.41 26.61
N LEU A 288 -11.89 21.71 26.84
CA LEU A 288 -11.98 22.33 28.16
C LEU A 288 -13.38 22.16 28.78
N LEU A 289 -14.44 22.40 28.01
CA LEU A 289 -15.83 22.29 28.48
C LEU A 289 -16.29 20.84 28.70
N SER A 290 -15.68 19.89 28.00
CA SER A 290 -15.97 18.45 28.10
C SER A 290 -15.27 17.77 29.28
N ALA A 291 -14.18 18.33 29.81
CA ALA A 291 -13.49 17.79 30.97
C ALA A 291 -14.32 17.97 32.25
N ARG A 292 -14.68 16.86 32.92
CA ARG A 292 -15.56 16.88 34.11
C ARG A 292 -14.82 16.86 35.44
N GLU A 293 -13.63 16.27 35.50
CA GLU A 293 -12.81 16.18 36.71
C GLU A 293 -11.42 16.76 36.50
N GLN A 294 -10.77 16.48 35.36
CA GLN A 294 -9.39 16.91 35.10
C GLN A 294 -9.16 17.22 33.62
N LEU A 295 -8.54 18.36 33.35
CA LEU A 295 -7.89 18.67 32.08
C LEU A 295 -6.38 18.60 32.28
N TYR A 296 -5.70 17.79 31.46
CA TYR A 296 -4.24 17.71 31.41
C TYR A 296 -3.76 18.27 30.07
N ILE A 297 -2.71 19.09 30.10
CA ILE A 297 -2.13 19.72 28.91
C ILE A 297 -0.61 19.54 28.98
N SER A 298 0.01 19.07 27.90
CA SER A 298 1.46 18.99 27.77
C SER A 298 1.96 19.51 26.42
N TRP A 299 3.18 20.04 26.43
CA TRP A 299 3.95 20.51 25.30
C TRP A 299 5.44 20.16 25.53
N VAL A 300 6.27 20.31 24.50
CA VAL A 300 7.72 20.05 24.49
C VAL A 300 8.47 21.38 24.41
#